data_AF-A0A1G4FFT6-F1
#
_entry.id   AF-A0A1G4FFT6-F1
#
_cell.length_a   1.000
_cell.length_b   1.000
_cell.length_c   1.000
_cell.angle_alpha   90.00
_cell.angle_beta   90.00
_cell.angle_gamma   90.00
#
_symmetry.space_group_name_H-M   'P 1'
#
loop_
_entity.id
_entity.type
_entity.pdbx_description
1 polymer ?
#
loop_
_entity_poly.entity_id
_entity_poly.type
_entity_poly.pdbx_seq_one_letter_code
_entity_poly.pdbx_strand_id
1 'polypeptide(L)'
;MDLINMKVSHKIFGDGIIIKNDDSYITVKFSNDERKFGYPNAFDGYLSTEDTEFNLKVKEEIEAIKRLEEERKKEAAKKEKEKLKVAPAKEEKKERKEKIYPRENIAFKCNYCDGGKSDKEIGFNGVCSDEIIKNNIEIEQRTWCSSKDSDCLSYLNGEISRSELDDIHNNGAYVCYESQMLREWKAMAGIVQRGERAGQPMKLNKVQNNSLCVLTTRLPNTREEDRFIFGVFLVDENYEGDNYEEGYVSTKSKYKIKLSPKEAEEMLFWSYHANENQPEVARWSSGLHRYFNDEQAIQILRDLALIKKDTEDEELAEEFLQLFAQINAINIDSVGEKNGALIRNEI
;
A
#
# COMPACT_ATOMS: atom_id res chain seq x y z
N MET A 1 25.14 -22.06 13.55
CA MET A 1 25.89 -22.93 12.61
C MET A 1 26.67 -22.06 11.65
N ASP A 2 27.75 -22.56 11.04
CA ASP A 2 28.29 -21.89 9.86
C ASP A 2 27.46 -22.31 8.64
N LEU A 3 26.83 -21.33 8.00
CA LEU A 3 25.97 -21.52 6.83
C LEU A 3 26.64 -21.02 5.55
N ILE A 4 27.84 -20.43 5.66
CA ILE A 4 28.54 -19.82 4.53
C ILE A 4 29.01 -20.91 3.56
N ASN A 5 28.89 -20.64 2.26
CA ASN A 5 29.08 -21.55 1.13
C ASN A 5 28.04 -22.68 0.98
N MET A 6 26.97 -22.70 1.78
CA MET A 6 25.88 -23.65 1.60
C MET A 6 25.08 -23.31 0.33
N LYS A 7 24.80 -24.33 -0.50
CA LYS A 7 23.91 -24.21 -1.66
C LYS A 7 22.46 -24.24 -1.22
N VAL A 8 21.66 -23.34 -1.79
CA VAL A 8 20.22 -23.22 -1.56
C VAL A 8 19.50 -23.00 -2.88
N SER A 9 18.28 -23.50 -3.02
CA SER A 9 17.40 -23.22 -4.16
C SER A 9 16.22 -22.36 -3.68
N HIS A 10 15.95 -21.25 -4.36
CA HIS A 10 14.80 -20.39 -4.12
C HIS A 10 13.75 -20.60 -5.22
N LYS A 11 12.46 -20.70 -4.84
CA LYS A 11 11.34 -20.96 -5.77
C LYS A 11 11.28 -20.01 -6.98
N ILE A 12 11.76 -18.77 -6.85
CA ILE A 12 11.69 -17.72 -7.89
C ILE A 12 13.08 -17.38 -8.47
N PHE A 13 14.15 -17.49 -7.68
CA PHE A 13 15.48 -16.98 -8.06
C PHE A 13 16.46 -18.09 -8.48
N GLY A 14 16.00 -19.34 -8.47
CA GLY A 14 16.82 -20.50 -8.82
C GLY A 14 17.85 -20.82 -7.74
N ASP A 15 18.98 -21.38 -8.16
CA ASP A 15 20.05 -21.81 -7.26
C ASP A 15 20.96 -20.65 -6.86
N GLY A 16 21.37 -20.65 -5.59
CA GLY A 16 22.26 -19.66 -5.01
C GLY A 16 23.13 -20.24 -3.90
N ILE A 17 24.06 -19.43 -3.41
CA ILE A 17 25.02 -19.79 -2.37
C ILE A 17 24.94 -18.77 -1.23
N ILE A 18 24.84 -19.23 0.02
CA ILE A 18 24.89 -18.34 1.18
C ILE A 18 26.31 -17.75 1.29
N ILE A 19 26.44 -16.43 1.20
CA ILE A 19 27.71 -15.70 1.25
C ILE A 19 27.92 -14.96 2.58
N LYS A 20 26.85 -14.69 3.33
CA LYS A 20 26.90 -14.06 4.66
C LYS A 20 25.81 -14.69 5.54
N ASN A 21 26.12 -14.85 6.82
CA ASN A 21 25.19 -15.30 7.85
C ASN A 21 25.31 -14.37 9.06
N ASP A 22 24.17 -13.91 9.58
CA ASP A 22 24.03 -13.23 10.87
C ASP A 22 22.94 -13.94 11.69
N ASP A 23 22.85 -13.69 13.01
CA ASP A 23 21.96 -14.44 13.91
C ASP A 23 20.45 -14.33 13.58
N SER A 24 20.06 -13.49 12.62
CA SER A 24 18.66 -13.30 12.21
C SER A 24 18.44 -13.38 10.69
N TYR A 25 19.49 -13.43 9.88
CA TYR A 25 19.41 -13.38 8.43
C TYR A 25 20.59 -14.03 7.71
N ILE A 26 20.31 -14.56 6.52
CA ILE A 26 21.31 -15.02 5.55
C ILE A 26 21.28 -14.15 4.28
N THR A 27 22.44 -13.94 3.66
CA THR A 27 22.54 -13.35 2.32
C THR A 27 22.91 -14.45 1.33
N VAL A 28 22.07 -14.65 0.31
CA VAL A 28 22.26 -15.63 -0.76
C VAL A 28 22.66 -14.90 -2.04
N LYS A 29 23.72 -15.35 -2.68
CA LYS A 29 24.14 -14.93 -4.01
C LYS A 29 23.57 -15.88 -5.05
N PHE A 30 22.69 -15.37 -5.91
CA PHE A 30 22.17 -16.04 -7.10
C PHE A 30 22.99 -15.61 -8.33
N SER A 31 22.72 -16.20 -9.50
CA SER A 31 23.50 -15.95 -10.73
C SER A 31 23.61 -14.48 -11.13
N ASN A 32 22.58 -13.68 -10.85
CA ASN A 32 22.47 -12.28 -11.30
C ASN A 32 22.44 -11.27 -10.14
N ASP A 33 22.27 -11.69 -8.89
CA ASP A 33 21.81 -10.81 -7.80
C ASP A 33 22.17 -11.37 -6.40
N GLU A 34 22.33 -10.50 -5.40
CA GLU A 34 22.48 -10.88 -3.98
C GLU A 34 21.23 -10.46 -3.19
N ARG A 35 20.63 -11.39 -2.42
CA ARG A 35 19.40 -11.12 -1.66
C ARG A 35 19.50 -11.58 -0.20
N LYS A 36 18.92 -10.80 0.71
CA LYS A 36 18.90 -11.07 2.16
C LYS A 36 17.56 -11.69 2.57
N PHE A 37 17.60 -12.74 3.38
CA PHE A 37 16.43 -13.50 3.85
C PHE A 37 16.53 -13.74 5.36
N GLY A 38 15.40 -13.78 6.09
CA GLY A 38 15.40 -14.03 7.53
C GLY A 38 15.70 -15.49 7.89
N TYR A 39 16.65 -15.76 8.76
CA TYR A 39 16.96 -17.09 9.29
C TYR A 39 16.25 -17.33 10.65
N PRO A 40 15.74 -18.53 10.94
CA PRO A 40 15.60 -19.71 10.06
C PRO A 40 14.38 -19.64 9.10
N ASN A 41 13.49 -18.67 9.29
CA ASN A 41 12.15 -18.65 8.67
C ASN A 41 12.11 -18.69 7.14
N ALA A 42 13.15 -18.27 6.43
CA ALA A 42 13.22 -18.37 4.97
C ALA A 42 13.15 -19.82 4.46
N PHE A 43 13.53 -20.80 5.28
CA PHE A 43 13.38 -22.22 4.97
C PHE A 43 11.95 -22.75 5.21
N ASP A 44 11.03 -21.93 5.73
CA ASP A 44 9.59 -22.22 5.80
C ASP A 44 8.91 -21.99 4.43
N GLY A 45 9.46 -22.63 3.39
CA GLY A 45 8.87 -22.70 2.05
C GLY A 45 9.38 -21.70 1.01
N TYR A 46 10.41 -20.89 1.27
CA TYR A 46 11.02 -20.02 0.25
C TYR A 46 12.36 -20.57 -0.25
N LEU A 47 13.24 -20.96 0.68
CA LEU A 47 14.51 -21.61 0.44
C LEU A 47 14.46 -23.10 0.81
N SER A 48 15.21 -23.92 0.09
CA SER A 48 15.47 -25.33 0.43
C SER A 48 16.91 -25.70 0.10
N THR A 49 17.48 -26.67 0.81
CA THR A 49 18.81 -27.23 0.48
C THR A 49 18.69 -28.71 0.07
N GLU A 50 19.74 -29.27 -0.54
CA GLU A 50 19.83 -30.72 -0.80
C GLU A 50 20.13 -31.52 0.48
N ASP A 51 20.59 -30.87 1.55
CA ASP A 51 20.91 -31.50 2.83
C ASP A 51 19.64 -31.76 3.64
N THR A 52 19.16 -33.01 3.59
CA THR A 52 17.99 -33.47 4.34
C THR A 52 18.15 -33.41 5.85
N GLU A 53 19.37 -33.54 6.40
CA GLU A 53 19.61 -33.43 7.84
C GLU A 53 19.52 -31.97 8.30
N PHE A 54 20.07 -31.05 7.51
CA PHE A 54 19.94 -29.61 7.73
C PHE A 54 18.46 -29.16 7.64
N ASN A 55 17.73 -29.54 6.59
CA ASN A 55 16.32 -29.18 6.44
C ASN A 55 15.45 -29.70 7.61
N LEU A 56 15.79 -30.85 8.20
CA LEU A 56 15.10 -31.36 9.40
C LEU A 56 15.40 -30.49 10.63
N LYS A 57 16.68 -30.21 10.91
CA LYS A 57 17.08 -29.35 12.05
C LYS A 57 16.48 -27.95 11.97
N VAL A 58 16.46 -27.35 10.78
CA VAL A 58 15.87 -26.02 10.57
C VAL A 58 14.35 -26.04 10.75
N LYS A 59 13.65 -27.11 10.36
CA LYS A 59 12.23 -27.29 10.67
C LYS A 59 11.98 -27.42 12.18
N GLU A 60 12.80 -28.19 12.89
CA GLU A 60 12.73 -28.30 14.35
C GLU A 60 12.97 -26.94 15.03
N GLU A 61 13.92 -26.15 14.52
CA GLU A 61 14.20 -24.78 14.98
C GLU A 61 13.00 -23.84 14.77
N ILE A 62 12.40 -23.86 13.57
CA ILE A 62 11.17 -23.11 13.25
C ILE A 62 10.00 -23.53 14.14
N GLU A 63 9.81 -24.83 14.39
CA GLU A 63 8.77 -25.33 15.31
C GLU A 63 9.04 -24.99 16.78
N ALA A 64 10.31 -24.93 17.20
CA ALA A 64 10.68 -24.48 18.55
C ALA A 64 10.38 -22.98 18.72
N ILE A 65 10.70 -22.15 17.73
CA ILE A 65 10.36 -20.73 17.70
C ILE A 65 8.84 -20.53 17.75
N LYS A 66 8.07 -21.25 16.91
CA LYS A 66 6.59 -21.22 16.92
C LYS A 66 6.02 -21.59 18.30
N ARG A 67 6.57 -22.62 18.96
CA ARG A 67 6.18 -23.00 20.34
C ARG A 67 6.51 -21.93 21.38
N LEU A 68 7.71 -21.36 21.34
CA LEU A 68 8.13 -20.27 22.23
C LEU A 68 7.27 -19.01 22.05
N GLU A 69 6.89 -18.68 20.81
CA GLU A 69 5.95 -17.61 20.55
C GLU A 69 4.55 -17.90 21.11
N GLU A 70 4.04 -19.11 20.95
CA GLU A 70 2.76 -19.51 21.54
C GLU A 70 2.79 -19.43 23.07
N GLU A 71 3.87 -19.86 23.72
CA GLU A 71 4.04 -19.76 25.16
C GLU A 71 4.13 -18.29 25.61
N ARG A 72 4.89 -17.44 24.89
CA ARG A 72 4.92 -15.99 25.14
C ARG A 72 3.54 -15.35 24.92
N LYS A 73 2.78 -15.76 23.91
CA LYS A 73 1.38 -15.32 23.67
C LYS A 73 0.46 -15.76 24.82
N LYS A 74 0.58 -17.02 25.30
CA LYS A 74 -0.17 -17.55 26.46
C LYS A 74 0.20 -16.83 27.76
N GLU A 75 1.48 -16.52 27.99
CA GLU A 75 1.95 -15.82 29.19
C GLU A 75 1.60 -14.32 29.16
N ALA A 76 1.72 -13.66 28.01
CA ALA A 76 1.25 -12.28 27.82
C ALA A 76 -0.26 -12.19 28.08
N ALA A 77 -1.06 -13.09 27.50
CA ALA A 77 -2.50 -13.18 27.77
C ALA A 77 -2.83 -13.52 29.24
N LYS A 78 -1.93 -14.22 29.96
CA LYS A 78 -2.09 -14.46 31.40
C LYS A 78 -1.81 -13.19 32.22
N LYS A 79 -0.73 -12.46 31.92
CA LYS A 79 -0.39 -11.17 32.54
C LYS A 79 -1.45 -10.09 32.25
N GLU A 80 -2.02 -10.09 31.04
CA GLU A 80 -3.14 -9.24 30.65
C GLU A 80 -4.42 -9.60 31.44
N LYS A 81 -4.74 -10.89 31.56
CA LYS A 81 -5.83 -11.38 32.44
C LYS A 81 -5.62 -11.03 33.92
N GLU A 82 -4.38 -10.98 34.40
CA GLU A 82 -4.06 -10.58 35.77
C GLU A 82 -4.22 -9.07 35.97
N LYS A 83 -3.81 -8.24 35.00
CA LYS A 83 -4.12 -6.79 35.00
C LYS A 83 -5.64 -6.53 34.98
N LEU A 84 -6.39 -7.29 34.18
CA LEU A 84 -7.85 -7.18 34.05
C LEU A 84 -8.62 -7.60 35.32
N LYS A 85 -8.02 -8.37 36.25
CA LYS A 85 -8.66 -8.73 37.54
C LYS A 85 -8.75 -7.57 38.54
N VAL A 86 -8.01 -6.48 38.32
CA VAL A 86 -7.94 -5.33 39.25
C VAL A 86 -8.95 -4.22 38.88
N ALA A 87 -9.57 -4.30 37.70
CA ALA A 87 -10.63 -3.37 37.27
C ALA A 87 -12.02 -3.97 37.53
N PRO A 88 -13.01 -3.18 38.02
CA PRO A 88 -14.36 -3.68 38.28
C PRO A 88 -15.09 -4.03 36.97
N ALA A 89 -15.66 -5.23 36.93
CA ALA A 89 -16.12 -5.83 35.68
C ALA A 89 -17.54 -5.41 35.25
N LYS A 90 -17.63 -4.90 34.02
CA LYS A 90 -18.72 -5.24 33.08
C LYS A 90 -18.12 -5.43 31.70
N GLU A 91 -18.07 -6.67 31.23
CA GLU A 91 -18.65 -7.07 29.94
C GLU A 91 -18.49 -8.58 29.70
N GLU A 92 -19.40 -9.12 28.89
CA GLU A 92 -19.58 -10.55 28.68
C GLU A 92 -18.53 -11.09 27.69
N LYS A 93 -18.11 -12.36 27.89
CA LYS A 93 -17.23 -13.05 26.96
C LYS A 93 -17.95 -13.35 25.65
N LYS A 94 -17.90 -12.44 24.68
CA LYS A 94 -18.22 -12.76 23.29
C LYS A 94 -17.10 -13.62 22.69
N GLU A 95 -17.48 -14.78 22.20
CA GLU A 95 -16.66 -15.55 21.26
C GLU A 95 -16.30 -14.65 20.08
N ARG A 96 -15.01 -14.63 19.68
CA ARG A 96 -14.58 -13.89 18.49
C ARG A 96 -15.07 -14.62 17.25
N LYS A 97 -16.30 -14.31 16.83
CA LYS A 97 -16.73 -14.51 15.44
C LYS A 97 -15.72 -13.84 14.52
N GLU A 98 -15.38 -14.48 13.41
CA GLU A 98 -14.70 -13.80 12.32
C GLU A 98 -15.51 -12.56 11.94
N LYS A 99 -14.84 -11.41 11.88
CA LYS A 99 -15.50 -10.16 11.52
C LYS A 99 -15.67 -10.14 10.01
N ILE A 100 -16.83 -10.59 9.55
CA ILE A 100 -17.26 -10.36 8.17
C ILE A 100 -17.47 -8.85 8.02
N TYR A 101 -16.60 -8.21 7.26
CA TYR A 101 -16.77 -6.81 6.86
C TYR A 101 -17.55 -6.73 5.54
N PRO A 102 -18.44 -5.75 5.37
CA PRO A 102 -18.96 -5.44 4.04
C PRO A 102 -17.79 -4.99 3.14
N ARG A 103 -17.85 -5.37 1.86
CA ARG A 103 -16.91 -4.86 0.86
C ARG A 103 -17.14 -3.36 0.67
N GLU A 104 -16.05 -2.59 0.63
CA GLU A 104 -16.07 -1.15 0.38
C GLU A 104 -14.97 -0.76 -0.61
N ASN A 105 -15.14 0.40 -1.24
CA ASN A 105 -14.15 1.01 -2.12
C ASN A 105 -13.06 1.70 -1.29
N ILE A 106 -11.90 1.98 -1.88
CA ILE A 106 -10.73 2.49 -1.16
C ILE A 106 -10.06 3.66 -1.85
N ALA A 107 -9.76 4.70 -1.08
CA ALA A 107 -8.97 5.84 -1.51
C ALA A 107 -7.63 5.86 -0.76
N PHE A 108 -6.51 5.97 -1.49
CA PHE A 108 -5.16 6.02 -0.91
C PHE A 108 -4.62 7.45 -0.81
N LYS A 109 -3.86 7.71 0.26
CA LYS A 109 -3.21 8.99 0.58
C LYS A 109 -1.75 8.96 0.13
N CYS A 110 -1.52 9.19 -1.16
CA CYS A 110 -0.18 9.15 -1.72
C CYS A 110 0.56 10.47 -1.41
N ASN A 111 1.85 10.39 -1.10
CA ASN A 111 2.72 11.57 -1.08
C ASN A 111 2.89 12.10 -2.51
N TYR A 112 3.23 13.38 -2.70
CA TYR A 112 3.39 13.89 -4.05
C TYR A 112 4.66 13.34 -4.70
N CYS A 113 4.52 12.80 -5.91
CA CYS A 113 5.59 12.32 -6.75
C CYS A 113 5.35 12.82 -8.18
N ASP A 114 6.25 13.66 -8.69
CA ASP A 114 6.24 14.18 -10.06
C ASP A 114 7.12 13.37 -11.02
N GLY A 115 7.62 12.21 -10.59
CA GLY A 115 8.38 11.31 -11.44
C GLY A 115 7.54 10.80 -12.60
N GLY A 116 8.00 11.03 -13.83
CA GLY A 116 7.25 10.75 -15.06
C GLY A 116 6.23 11.84 -15.46
N LYS A 117 6.18 12.98 -14.77
CA LYS A 117 5.21 14.06 -15.05
C LYS A 117 5.31 14.57 -16.51
N SER A 118 4.15 14.71 -17.13
CA SER A 118 3.96 15.25 -18.49
C SER A 118 2.61 15.95 -18.61
N ASP A 119 2.26 16.45 -19.80
CA ASP A 119 0.92 16.98 -20.08
C ASP A 119 -0.18 15.89 -20.00
N LYS A 120 0.19 14.59 -20.02
CA LYS A 120 -0.75 13.45 -19.94
C LYS A 120 -0.80 12.76 -18.57
N GLU A 121 0.17 12.99 -17.69
CA GLU A 121 0.19 12.35 -16.36
C GLU A 121 0.88 13.23 -15.32
N ILE A 122 0.35 13.26 -14.09
CA ILE A 122 0.86 14.17 -13.06
C ILE A 122 2.20 13.74 -12.44
N GLY A 123 2.61 12.48 -12.65
CA GLY A 123 3.77 11.83 -12.05
C GLY A 123 3.45 10.37 -11.68
N PHE A 124 3.97 9.89 -10.55
CA PHE A 124 3.76 8.51 -10.04
C PHE A 124 4.22 7.36 -10.96
N ASN A 125 5.14 7.67 -11.88
CA ASN A 125 5.70 6.75 -12.87
C ASN A 125 7.18 7.12 -13.16
N GLY A 126 7.96 7.26 -12.10
CA GLY A 126 9.37 7.66 -12.13
C GLY A 126 9.88 8.11 -10.76
N VAL A 127 11.18 8.41 -10.68
CA VAL A 127 11.78 9.11 -9.54
C VAL A 127 11.38 10.59 -9.57
N CYS A 128 11.09 11.17 -8.40
CA CYS A 128 10.75 12.60 -8.27
C CYS A 128 11.86 13.52 -8.83
N SER A 129 11.49 14.75 -9.22
CA SER A 129 12.47 15.80 -9.51
C SER A 129 13.24 16.22 -8.25
N ASP A 130 14.40 16.85 -8.43
CA ASP A 130 15.27 17.27 -7.32
C ASP A 130 14.54 18.26 -6.37
N GLU A 131 13.64 19.09 -6.90
CA GLU A 131 12.77 19.97 -6.11
C GLU A 131 11.81 19.17 -5.22
N ILE A 132 11.16 18.13 -5.77
CA ILE A 132 10.20 17.31 -5.04
C ILE A 132 10.90 16.33 -4.08
N ILE A 133 12.09 15.82 -4.42
CA ILE A 133 12.98 15.09 -3.49
C ILE A 133 13.26 15.99 -2.27
N LYS A 134 13.77 17.20 -2.52
CA LYS A 134 14.09 18.15 -1.45
C LYS A 134 12.86 18.53 -0.62
N ASN A 135 11.74 18.83 -1.25
CA ASN A 135 10.48 19.12 -0.55
C ASN A 135 10.02 17.94 0.33
N ASN A 136 10.01 16.71 -0.21
CA ASN A 136 9.56 15.54 0.52
C ASN A 136 10.48 15.16 1.70
N ILE A 137 11.78 15.48 1.62
CA ILE A 137 12.76 15.19 2.67
C ILE A 137 12.85 16.33 3.70
N GLU A 138 13.15 17.55 3.27
CA GLU A 138 13.48 18.66 4.18
C GLU A 138 12.24 19.36 4.75
N ILE A 139 11.19 19.54 3.93
CA ILE A 139 10.02 20.36 4.26
C ILE A 139 8.90 19.49 4.84
N GLU A 140 8.45 18.50 4.06
CA GLU A 140 7.30 17.65 4.38
C GLU A 140 7.68 16.41 5.22
N GLN A 141 8.98 16.14 5.37
CA GLN A 141 9.57 15.06 6.19
C GLN A 141 8.83 13.72 6.04
N ARG A 142 8.57 13.35 4.77
CA ARG A 142 7.85 12.14 4.40
C ARG A 142 8.62 10.92 4.91
N THR A 143 7.93 10.02 5.59
CA THR A 143 8.60 9.01 6.42
C THR A 143 9.46 8.04 5.62
N TRP A 144 9.03 7.65 4.40
CA TRP A 144 9.90 6.88 3.51
C TRP A 144 11.05 7.73 2.97
N CYS A 145 10.77 8.90 2.38
CA CYS A 145 11.79 9.75 1.76
C CYS A 145 12.90 10.19 2.73
N SER A 146 12.56 10.40 4.01
CA SER A 146 13.50 10.79 5.06
C SER A 146 14.12 9.57 5.79
N SER A 147 13.87 8.35 5.31
CA SER A 147 14.48 7.13 5.86
C SER A 147 15.92 7.00 5.38
N LYS A 148 16.79 6.47 6.25
CA LYS A 148 18.16 6.05 5.91
C LYS A 148 18.25 4.98 4.82
N ASP A 149 17.14 4.29 4.53
CA ASP A 149 17.03 3.24 3.51
C ASP A 149 16.35 3.78 2.23
N SER A 150 16.34 5.10 2.02
CA SER A 150 15.74 5.77 0.86
C SER A 150 16.80 6.20 -0.16
N ASP A 151 16.72 5.68 -1.38
CA ASP A 151 17.66 6.05 -2.47
C ASP A 151 17.59 7.56 -2.79
N CYS A 152 16.42 8.18 -2.65
CA CYS A 152 16.25 9.63 -2.78
C CYS A 152 17.02 10.43 -1.71
N LEU A 153 17.17 9.89 -0.50
CA LEU A 153 17.99 10.51 0.55
C LEU A 153 19.48 10.29 0.30
N SER A 154 19.88 9.07 -0.10
CA SER A 154 21.25 8.79 -0.51
C SER A 154 21.69 9.68 -1.68
N TYR A 155 20.81 9.92 -2.66
CA TYR A 155 21.05 10.90 -3.72
C TYR A 155 21.20 12.33 -3.19
N LEU A 156 20.30 12.80 -2.32
CA LEU A 156 20.36 14.15 -1.73
C LEU A 156 21.64 14.36 -0.89
N ASN A 157 22.15 13.30 -0.25
CA ASN A 157 23.42 13.29 0.48
C ASN A 157 24.67 13.21 -0.43
N GLY A 158 24.51 12.94 -1.73
CA GLY A 158 25.60 12.72 -2.67
C GLY A 158 26.27 11.34 -2.56
N GLU A 159 25.59 10.35 -1.97
CA GLU A 159 26.06 8.96 -1.86
C GLU A 159 25.89 8.18 -3.18
N ILE A 160 24.88 8.54 -3.98
CA ILE A 160 24.65 8.07 -5.35
C ILE A 160 24.39 9.25 -6.29
N SER A 161 24.67 9.08 -7.58
CA SER A 161 24.34 10.07 -8.62
C SER A 161 22.86 10.02 -9.04
N ARG A 162 22.41 11.06 -9.75
CA ARG A 162 21.06 11.11 -10.34
C ARG A 162 20.82 9.93 -11.30
N SER A 163 21.81 9.57 -12.11
CA SER A 163 21.72 8.45 -13.06
C SER A 163 21.52 7.14 -12.32
N GLU A 164 22.29 6.88 -11.25
CA GLU A 164 22.14 5.65 -10.46
C GLU A 164 20.75 5.56 -9.82
N LEU A 165 20.22 6.68 -9.29
CA LEU A 165 18.87 6.73 -8.74
C LEU A 165 17.78 6.45 -9.80
N ASP A 166 17.89 7.05 -10.98
CA ASP A 166 16.97 6.80 -12.09
C ASP A 166 17.10 5.36 -12.61
N ASP A 167 18.31 4.81 -12.67
CA ASP A 167 18.58 3.44 -13.10
C ASP A 167 18.00 2.40 -12.15
N ILE A 168 17.94 2.64 -10.83
CA ILE A 168 17.20 1.78 -9.90
C ILE A 168 15.73 1.66 -10.33
N HIS A 169 15.06 2.80 -10.59
CA HIS A 169 13.67 2.79 -11.04
C HIS A 169 13.51 2.13 -12.43
N ASN A 170 14.37 2.49 -13.39
CA ASN A 170 14.30 2.04 -14.78
C ASN A 170 14.54 0.53 -14.93
N ASN A 171 15.38 -0.06 -14.07
CA ASN A 171 15.59 -1.50 -13.98
C ASN A 171 14.45 -2.24 -13.25
N GLY A 172 13.37 -1.55 -12.86
CA GLY A 172 12.22 -2.13 -12.19
C GLY A 172 12.43 -2.40 -10.70
N ALA A 173 13.52 -1.92 -10.10
CA ALA A 173 13.72 -2.03 -8.66
C ALA A 173 12.86 -1.01 -7.89
N TYR A 174 12.70 -1.24 -6.59
CA TYR A 174 11.84 -0.46 -5.71
C TYR A 174 12.59 0.77 -5.19
N VAL A 175 12.13 1.98 -5.55
CA VAL A 175 12.59 3.25 -4.98
C VAL A 175 11.61 3.77 -3.91
N CYS A 176 10.31 3.80 -4.22
CA CYS A 176 9.21 4.02 -3.28
C CYS A 176 7.86 3.58 -3.88
N TYR A 177 6.82 3.41 -3.05
CA TYR A 177 5.48 3.06 -3.55
C TYR A 177 4.99 4.04 -4.62
N GLU A 178 5.11 5.35 -4.37
CA GLU A 178 4.62 6.38 -5.28
C GLU A 178 5.32 6.37 -6.64
N SER A 179 6.64 6.10 -6.69
CA SER A 179 7.43 6.13 -7.93
C SER A 179 6.97 5.15 -8.99
N GLN A 180 6.36 4.02 -8.59
CA GLN A 180 5.97 2.93 -9.48
C GLN A 180 4.44 2.72 -9.51
N MET A 181 3.66 3.60 -8.89
CA MET A 181 2.25 3.36 -8.60
C MET A 181 1.39 3.25 -9.86
N LEU A 182 1.62 4.10 -10.87
CA LEU A 182 0.94 4.03 -12.17
C LEU A 182 1.61 3.07 -13.17
N ARG A 183 2.81 2.57 -12.86
CA ARG A 183 3.48 1.50 -13.62
C ARG A 183 2.86 0.14 -13.26
N GLU A 184 2.86 -0.18 -11.98
CA GLU A 184 2.37 -1.46 -11.45
C GLU A 184 0.85 -1.49 -11.25
N TRP A 185 0.19 -0.32 -11.23
CA TRP A 185 -1.22 -0.15 -10.84
C TRP A 185 -1.55 -0.79 -9.48
N LYS A 186 -0.62 -0.62 -8.53
CA LYS A 186 -0.62 -1.29 -7.22
C LYS A 186 -0.49 -0.28 -6.09
N ALA A 187 -1.37 -0.38 -5.09
CA ALA A 187 -1.36 0.44 -3.89
C ALA A 187 -1.22 -0.44 -2.63
N MET A 188 -0.26 -0.09 -1.78
CA MET A 188 0.11 -0.84 -0.57
C MET A 188 -0.50 -0.18 0.67
N ALA A 189 -0.87 -0.98 1.67
CA ALA A 189 -1.53 -0.52 2.90
C ALA A 189 -0.63 0.34 3.80
N GLY A 190 0.68 0.16 3.68
CA GLY A 190 1.73 0.79 4.47
C GLY A 190 2.14 -0.01 5.70
N ILE A 191 3.32 0.31 6.22
CA ILE A 191 3.78 -0.10 7.55
C ILE A 191 3.41 0.99 8.57
N VAL A 192 3.00 0.60 9.78
CA VAL A 192 2.74 1.52 10.88
C VAL A 192 4.06 2.19 11.29
N GLN A 193 4.13 3.52 11.20
CA GLN A 193 5.39 4.26 11.39
C GLN A 193 5.67 4.73 12.82
N ARG A 194 4.67 4.76 13.72
CA ARG A 194 4.78 5.39 15.05
C ARG A 194 3.93 4.67 16.10
N GLY A 195 4.29 4.84 17.37
CA GLY A 195 3.61 4.26 18.53
C GLY A 195 3.99 2.80 18.81
N GLU A 196 3.30 2.16 19.75
CA GLU A 196 3.59 0.78 20.19
C GLU A 196 3.50 -0.28 19.08
N ARG A 197 2.84 0.05 17.97
CA ARG A 197 2.66 -0.80 16.79
C ARG A 197 3.63 -0.48 15.65
N ALA A 198 4.63 0.36 15.87
CA ALA A 198 5.61 0.71 14.83
C ALA A 198 6.30 -0.54 14.24
N GLY A 199 6.49 -0.55 12.92
CA GLY A 199 7.01 -1.70 12.17
C GLY A 199 5.97 -2.78 11.83
N GLN A 200 4.73 -2.70 12.33
CA GLN A 200 3.69 -3.67 11.97
C GLN A 200 3.08 -3.36 10.58
N PRO A 201 2.83 -4.38 9.74
CA PRO A 201 2.07 -4.19 8.50
C PRO A 201 0.63 -3.72 8.76
N MET A 202 0.10 -2.90 7.85
CA MET A 202 -1.31 -2.50 7.85
C MET A 202 -2.14 -3.45 7.00
N LYS A 203 -3.42 -3.60 7.37
CA LYS A 203 -4.39 -4.50 6.72
C LYS A 203 -5.49 -3.75 5.97
N LEU A 204 -5.97 -4.33 4.87
CA LEU A 204 -7.07 -3.80 4.04
C LEU A 204 -8.36 -4.61 4.23
N ASN A 205 -8.90 -4.61 5.46
CA ASN A 205 -9.97 -5.53 5.88
C ASN A 205 -11.31 -5.46 5.11
N LYS A 206 -11.54 -4.43 4.28
CA LYS A 206 -12.81 -4.21 3.57
C LYS A 206 -12.71 -4.23 2.04
N VAL A 207 -11.51 -4.24 1.46
CA VAL A 207 -11.40 -4.32 -0.01
C VAL A 207 -11.44 -5.76 -0.44
N GLN A 208 -12.19 -6.02 -1.50
CA GLN A 208 -12.25 -7.30 -2.20
C GLN A 208 -12.20 -7.03 -3.71
N ASN A 209 -12.24 -8.08 -4.53
CA ASN A 209 -12.38 -7.89 -5.98
C ASN A 209 -13.65 -7.09 -6.32
N ASN A 210 -13.58 -6.36 -7.43
CA ASN A 210 -14.57 -5.38 -7.90
C ASN A 210 -14.68 -4.10 -7.06
N SER A 211 -13.85 -3.90 -6.04
CA SER A 211 -13.76 -2.60 -5.35
C SER A 211 -13.13 -1.56 -6.27
N LEU A 212 -13.59 -0.31 -6.18
CA LEU A 212 -12.93 0.82 -6.81
C LEU A 212 -11.74 1.24 -5.94
N CYS A 213 -10.56 1.32 -6.54
CA CYS A 213 -9.40 1.98 -5.96
C CYS A 213 -9.25 3.38 -6.56
N VAL A 214 -9.03 4.37 -5.69
CA VAL A 214 -8.84 5.77 -6.04
C VAL A 214 -7.52 6.25 -5.45
N LEU A 215 -6.63 6.72 -6.30
CA LEU A 215 -5.33 7.24 -5.91
C LEU A 215 -5.42 8.75 -5.75
N THR A 216 -5.08 9.27 -4.57
CA THR A 216 -5.21 10.70 -4.25
C THR A 216 -3.90 11.31 -3.79
N THR A 217 -3.67 12.57 -4.14
CA THR A 217 -2.53 13.33 -3.63
C THR A 217 -2.87 14.81 -3.50
N ARG A 218 -1.88 15.63 -3.15
CA ARG A 218 -1.95 17.09 -3.10
C ARG A 218 -0.64 17.61 -3.68
N LEU A 219 -0.65 18.78 -4.31
CA LEU A 219 0.60 19.46 -4.64
C LEU A 219 1.33 19.91 -3.35
N PRO A 220 2.65 20.13 -3.39
CA PRO A 220 3.37 20.76 -2.29
C PRO A 220 2.74 22.10 -1.91
N ASN A 221 2.75 22.43 -0.61
CA ASN A 221 2.23 23.69 -0.06
C ASN A 221 0.73 23.95 -0.26
N THR A 222 -0.08 22.99 -0.72
CA THR A 222 -1.54 23.12 -0.77
C THR A 222 -2.24 22.54 0.48
N ARG A 223 -3.50 22.94 0.67
CA ARG A 223 -4.33 22.56 1.83
C ARG A 223 -4.95 21.18 1.60
N GLU A 224 -5.52 20.60 2.65
CA GLU A 224 -6.09 19.25 2.59
C GLU A 224 -7.36 19.18 1.73
N GLU A 225 -8.12 20.28 1.63
CA GLU A 225 -9.24 20.45 0.69
C GLU A 225 -8.79 20.37 -0.79
N ASP A 226 -7.59 20.84 -1.10
CA ASP A 226 -6.98 20.81 -2.44
C ASP A 226 -6.45 19.39 -2.81
N ARG A 227 -6.94 18.33 -2.15
CA ARG A 227 -6.63 16.92 -2.48
C ARG A 227 -7.46 16.48 -3.68
N PHE A 228 -6.77 16.01 -4.71
CA PHE A 228 -7.37 15.53 -5.94
C PHE A 228 -7.10 14.04 -6.19
N ILE A 229 -7.89 13.48 -7.10
CA ILE A 229 -7.74 12.13 -7.65
C ILE A 229 -6.83 12.20 -8.88
N PHE A 230 -5.83 11.31 -8.97
CA PHE A 230 -4.91 11.24 -10.13
C PHE A 230 -4.94 9.90 -10.87
N GLY A 231 -5.56 8.87 -10.27
CA GLY A 231 -5.74 7.57 -10.90
C GLY A 231 -6.89 6.80 -10.26
N VAL A 232 -7.62 6.05 -11.07
CA VAL A 232 -8.78 5.25 -10.65
C VAL A 232 -8.68 3.87 -11.31
N PHE A 233 -8.90 2.79 -10.54
CA PHE A 233 -8.88 1.43 -11.11
C PHE A 233 -9.79 0.43 -10.41
N LEU A 234 -10.23 -0.59 -11.16
CA LEU A 234 -11.00 -1.72 -10.64
C LEU A 234 -10.06 -2.76 -10.03
N VAL A 235 -10.24 -3.08 -8.75
CA VAL A 235 -9.44 -4.10 -8.05
C VAL A 235 -9.82 -5.49 -8.54
N ASP A 236 -8.90 -6.19 -9.20
CA ASP A 236 -9.03 -7.60 -9.59
C ASP A 236 -8.06 -8.54 -8.86
N GLU A 237 -7.06 -7.97 -8.18
CA GLU A 237 -6.07 -8.65 -7.36
C GLU A 237 -5.90 -7.88 -6.05
N ASN A 238 -6.04 -8.57 -4.92
CA ASN A 238 -5.93 -7.97 -3.59
C ASN A 238 -5.32 -8.95 -2.59
N TYR A 239 -4.78 -8.39 -1.52
CA TYR A 239 -4.30 -9.12 -0.35
C TYR A 239 -4.65 -8.33 0.91
N GLU A 240 -5.26 -8.98 1.90
CA GLU A 240 -5.64 -8.32 3.17
C GLU A 240 -4.42 -7.79 3.92
N GLY A 241 -3.25 -8.44 3.79
CA GLY A 241 -2.12 -8.30 4.71
C GLY A 241 -2.21 -9.29 5.86
N ASP A 242 -1.10 -9.62 6.52
CA ASP A 242 -1.07 -10.50 7.69
C ASP A 242 -0.25 -9.90 8.85
N ASN A 243 0.61 -10.68 9.51
CA ASN A 243 1.51 -10.20 10.57
C ASN A 243 2.95 -9.94 10.06
N TYR A 244 3.25 -10.34 8.82
CA TYR A 244 4.55 -10.28 8.16
C TYR A 244 4.51 -9.33 6.96
N GLU A 245 3.44 -9.38 6.17
CA GLU A 245 3.26 -8.59 4.95
C GLU A 245 2.07 -7.63 5.05
N GLU A 246 2.21 -6.46 4.45
CA GLU A 246 1.15 -5.46 4.35
C GLU A 246 0.11 -5.83 3.29
N GLY A 247 -1.13 -5.38 3.49
CA GLY A 247 -2.17 -5.55 2.48
C GLY A 247 -1.88 -4.72 1.23
N TYR A 248 -2.45 -5.13 0.10
CA TYR A 248 -2.37 -4.37 -1.13
C TYR A 248 -3.59 -4.59 -2.03
N VAL A 249 -3.76 -3.67 -2.98
CA VAL A 249 -4.72 -3.77 -4.07
C VAL A 249 -4.01 -3.49 -5.38
N SER A 250 -4.40 -4.19 -6.44
CA SER A 250 -3.78 -4.11 -7.76
C SER A 250 -4.80 -4.33 -8.86
N THR A 251 -4.43 -4.02 -10.10
CA THR A 251 -5.23 -4.43 -11.28
C THR A 251 -4.40 -4.89 -12.46
N LYS A 252 -4.84 -5.98 -13.10
CA LYS A 252 -4.34 -6.42 -14.41
C LYS A 252 -5.34 -6.14 -15.54
N SER A 253 -6.59 -5.82 -15.20
CA SER A 253 -7.63 -5.43 -16.14
C SER A 253 -7.31 -4.15 -16.93
N LYS A 254 -8.14 -3.88 -17.97
CA LYS A 254 -8.15 -2.60 -18.68
C LYS A 254 -8.82 -1.47 -17.91
N TYR A 255 -9.56 -1.76 -16.84
CA TYR A 255 -10.38 -0.78 -16.11
C TYR A 255 -9.52 0.03 -15.14
N LYS A 256 -8.67 0.88 -15.72
CA LYS A 256 -7.74 1.76 -15.03
C LYS A 256 -7.46 3.00 -15.87
N ILE A 257 -7.67 4.15 -15.27
CA ILE A 257 -7.59 5.45 -15.93
C ILE A 257 -6.73 6.36 -15.07
N LYS A 258 -5.74 7.01 -15.70
CA LYS A 258 -4.93 8.06 -15.07
C LYS A 258 -5.41 9.44 -15.55
N LEU A 259 -5.24 10.44 -14.70
CA LEU A 259 -5.59 11.81 -15.02
C LEU A 259 -4.33 12.61 -15.34
N SER A 260 -4.43 13.39 -16.42
CA SER A 260 -3.52 14.49 -16.70
C SER A 260 -3.63 15.56 -15.59
N PRO A 261 -2.63 16.47 -15.47
CA PRO A 261 -2.67 17.52 -14.46
C PRO A 261 -3.97 18.35 -14.48
N LYS A 262 -4.52 18.67 -15.66
CA LYS A 262 -5.75 19.47 -15.81
C LYS A 262 -7.01 18.70 -15.38
N GLU A 263 -7.17 17.46 -15.87
CA GLU A 263 -8.29 16.60 -15.48
C GLU A 263 -8.29 16.34 -13.96
N ALA A 264 -7.10 16.22 -13.35
CA ALA A 264 -6.95 16.00 -11.92
C ALA A 264 -7.40 17.22 -11.09
N GLU A 265 -7.14 18.46 -11.54
CA GLU A 265 -7.59 19.68 -10.86
C GLU A 265 -9.12 19.75 -10.70
N GLU A 266 -9.88 19.12 -11.61
CA GLU A 266 -11.35 19.06 -11.55
C GLU A 266 -11.87 17.96 -10.59
N MET A 267 -11.06 16.95 -10.25
CA MET A 267 -11.46 15.81 -9.40
C MET A 267 -11.00 15.93 -7.93
N LEU A 268 -11.43 16.98 -7.22
CA LEU A 268 -11.19 17.11 -5.78
C LEU A 268 -11.86 15.98 -4.98
N PHE A 269 -11.07 15.19 -4.26
CA PHE A 269 -11.52 14.03 -3.47
C PHE A 269 -12.59 14.40 -2.43
N TRP A 270 -12.44 15.56 -1.79
CA TRP A 270 -13.35 16.04 -0.76
C TRP A 270 -14.69 16.57 -1.32
N SER A 271 -14.87 16.64 -2.64
CA SER A 271 -16.19 16.81 -3.26
C SER A 271 -17.05 15.55 -3.13
N TYR A 272 -16.43 14.37 -3.09
CA TYR A 272 -17.10 13.07 -2.99
C TYR A 272 -17.15 12.53 -1.56
N HIS A 273 -16.08 12.71 -0.79
CA HIS A 273 -15.92 12.13 0.54
C HIS A 273 -16.14 13.13 1.67
N ALA A 274 -16.71 12.66 2.78
CA ALA A 274 -16.93 13.39 4.02
C ALA A 274 -16.60 12.46 5.20
N ASN A 275 -15.95 12.97 6.26
CA ASN A 275 -15.64 12.17 7.44
C ASN A 275 -16.90 11.96 8.29
N GLU A 276 -17.21 10.72 8.70
CA GLU A 276 -18.42 10.39 9.48
C GLU A 276 -18.67 11.29 10.70
N ASN A 277 -17.61 11.65 11.43
CA ASN A 277 -17.70 12.43 12.68
C ASN A 277 -17.57 13.95 12.49
N GLN A 278 -17.10 14.42 11.32
CA GLN A 278 -16.88 15.84 10.98
C GLN A 278 -17.08 16.01 9.47
N PRO A 279 -18.32 15.83 8.97
CA PRO A 279 -18.58 15.74 7.54
C PRO A 279 -18.30 17.05 6.78
N GLU A 280 -18.38 18.18 7.46
CA GLU A 280 -18.03 19.52 6.97
C GLU A 280 -16.52 19.80 6.87
N VAL A 281 -15.66 18.92 7.39
CA VAL A 281 -14.20 19.17 7.45
C VAL A 281 -13.42 18.24 6.52
N ALA A 282 -12.82 18.83 5.48
CA ALA A 282 -11.82 18.18 4.61
C ALA A 282 -10.52 17.89 5.40
N ARG A 283 -10.44 16.69 6.00
CA ARG A 283 -9.31 16.29 6.86
C ARG A 283 -9.02 14.79 6.79
N TRP A 284 -7.83 14.42 6.32
CA TRP A 284 -7.42 13.01 6.26
C TRP A 284 -6.81 12.46 7.55
N SER A 285 -6.15 13.32 8.35
CA SER A 285 -5.39 12.92 9.54
C SER A 285 -4.29 11.88 9.22
N SER A 286 -4.04 10.93 10.12
CA SER A 286 -2.88 10.01 10.12
C SER A 286 -3.05 8.71 9.33
N GLY A 287 -4.25 8.37 8.86
CA GLY A 287 -4.46 7.15 8.07
C GLY A 287 -3.85 7.23 6.67
N LEU A 288 -3.44 6.10 6.10
CA LEU A 288 -2.94 6.02 4.72
C LEU A 288 -4.02 5.73 3.68
N HIS A 289 -5.21 5.30 4.11
CA HIS A 289 -6.36 5.08 3.26
C HIS A 289 -7.68 5.57 3.91
N ARG A 290 -8.72 5.66 3.09
CA ARG A 290 -10.13 5.82 3.47
C ARG A 290 -10.96 4.79 2.73
N TYR A 291 -11.99 4.26 3.39
CA TYR A 291 -13.02 3.50 2.68
C TYR A 291 -14.19 4.40 2.32
N PHE A 292 -14.90 4.06 1.25
CA PHE A 292 -16.09 4.78 0.77
C PHE A 292 -17.09 3.82 0.12
N ASN A 293 -18.36 4.23 0.06
CA ASN A 293 -19.45 3.37 -0.42
C ASN A 293 -19.53 3.34 -1.96
N ASP A 294 -20.44 2.54 -2.51
CA ASP A 294 -20.58 2.43 -3.97
C ASP A 294 -21.29 3.61 -4.64
N GLU A 295 -22.13 4.36 -3.92
CA GLU A 295 -22.74 5.59 -4.45
C GLU A 295 -21.65 6.63 -4.73
N GLN A 296 -20.69 6.79 -3.82
CA GLN A 296 -19.51 7.63 -3.99
C GLN A 296 -18.60 7.13 -5.13
N ALA A 297 -18.49 5.82 -5.34
CA ALA A 297 -17.79 5.26 -6.49
C ALA A 297 -18.48 5.59 -7.82
N ILE A 298 -19.80 5.49 -7.89
CA ILE A 298 -20.59 5.90 -9.07
C ILE A 298 -20.47 7.40 -9.32
N GLN A 299 -20.47 8.25 -8.28
CA GLN A 299 -20.23 9.68 -8.42
C GLN A 299 -18.85 9.97 -9.03
N ILE A 300 -17.79 9.31 -8.53
CA ILE A 300 -16.43 9.45 -9.09
C ILE A 300 -16.37 8.97 -10.54
N LEU A 301 -16.98 7.82 -10.87
CA LEU A 301 -16.94 7.28 -12.23
C LEU A 301 -17.79 8.06 -13.23
N ARG A 302 -18.90 8.69 -12.81
CA ARG A 302 -19.67 9.63 -13.64
C ARG A 302 -18.85 10.86 -14.01
N ASP A 303 -18.25 11.51 -13.01
CA ASP A 303 -17.42 12.69 -13.24
C ASP A 303 -16.19 12.35 -14.09
N LEU A 304 -15.58 11.17 -13.86
CA LEU A 304 -14.47 10.68 -14.70
C LEU A 304 -14.89 10.48 -16.16
N ALA A 305 -16.07 9.91 -16.43
CA ALA A 305 -16.60 9.77 -17.79
C ALA A 305 -16.89 11.12 -18.45
N LEU A 306 -17.41 12.10 -17.69
CA LEU A 306 -17.62 13.46 -18.19
C LEU A 306 -16.29 14.18 -18.52
N ILE A 307 -15.28 14.02 -17.68
CA ILE A 307 -13.93 14.60 -17.86
C ILE A 307 -13.19 13.93 -19.03
N LYS A 308 -13.37 12.63 -19.23
CA LYS A 308 -12.76 11.89 -20.35
C LYS A 308 -13.49 12.01 -21.69
N LYS A 309 -14.59 12.76 -21.75
CA LYS A 309 -15.30 13.03 -23.00
C LYS A 309 -14.42 13.75 -24.03
N ASP A 310 -14.54 13.37 -25.30
CA ASP A 310 -13.74 13.85 -26.42
C ASP A 310 -12.22 13.57 -26.26
N THR A 311 -11.84 12.60 -25.41
CA THR A 311 -10.46 12.13 -25.20
C THR A 311 -10.23 10.69 -25.69
N GLU A 312 -8.97 10.22 -25.68
CA GLU A 312 -8.62 8.82 -26.01
C GLU A 312 -9.16 7.79 -25.00
N ASP A 313 -9.58 8.22 -23.80
CA ASP A 313 -10.12 7.36 -22.73
C ASP A 313 -11.66 7.36 -22.64
N GLU A 314 -12.39 8.07 -23.52
CA GLU A 314 -13.86 8.27 -23.41
C GLU A 314 -14.63 6.95 -23.32
N GLU A 315 -14.47 6.06 -24.32
CA GLU A 315 -15.13 4.75 -24.37
C GLU A 315 -14.81 3.89 -23.14
N LEU A 316 -13.55 3.94 -22.67
CA LEU A 316 -13.11 3.19 -21.49
C LEU A 316 -13.74 3.74 -20.20
N ALA A 317 -13.88 5.06 -20.06
CA ALA A 317 -14.49 5.67 -18.90
C ALA A 317 -15.99 5.39 -18.81
N GLU A 318 -16.71 5.46 -19.94
CA GLU A 318 -18.12 5.07 -20.02
C GLU A 318 -18.30 3.57 -19.72
N GLU A 319 -17.53 2.68 -20.35
CA GLU A 319 -17.59 1.24 -20.10
C GLU A 319 -17.28 0.88 -18.64
N PHE A 320 -16.29 1.55 -18.03
CA PHE A 320 -15.92 1.33 -16.63
C PHE A 320 -17.05 1.75 -15.67
N LEU A 321 -17.70 2.90 -15.90
CA LEU A 321 -18.88 3.31 -15.15
C LEU A 321 -20.01 2.27 -15.25
N GLN A 322 -20.35 1.83 -16.47
CA GLN A 322 -21.42 0.85 -16.71
C GLN A 322 -21.10 -0.50 -16.07
N LEU A 323 -19.87 -1.00 -16.21
CA LEU A 323 -19.44 -2.26 -15.60
C LEU A 323 -19.52 -2.19 -14.08
N PHE A 324 -19.02 -1.11 -13.46
CA PHE A 324 -19.04 -0.97 -12.02
C PHE A 324 -20.48 -0.91 -11.47
N ALA A 325 -21.37 -0.18 -12.16
CA ALA A 325 -22.79 -0.14 -11.84
C ALA A 325 -23.44 -1.53 -11.94
N GLN A 326 -23.16 -2.27 -13.02
CA GLN A 326 -23.68 -3.62 -13.27
C GLN A 326 -23.21 -4.62 -12.19
N ILE A 327 -21.91 -4.67 -11.87
CA ILE A 327 -21.36 -5.62 -10.90
C ILE A 327 -21.95 -5.39 -9.50
N ASN A 328 -22.18 -4.13 -9.13
CA ASN A 328 -22.72 -3.77 -7.82
C ASN A 328 -24.26 -3.68 -7.79
N ALA A 329 -24.93 -4.01 -8.89
CA ALA A 329 -26.39 -3.93 -9.07
C ALA A 329 -26.99 -2.54 -8.73
N ILE A 330 -26.25 -1.47 -9.05
CA ILE A 330 -26.65 -0.09 -8.82
C ILE A 330 -27.22 0.49 -10.10
N ASN A 331 -28.39 1.12 -10.00
CA ASN A 331 -28.89 1.94 -11.07
C ASN A 331 -28.16 3.30 -11.10
N ILE A 332 -27.72 3.69 -12.30
CA ILE A 332 -27.34 5.07 -12.63
C ILE A 332 -28.64 5.92 -12.60
N ASP A 333 -28.57 7.24 -12.77
CA ASP A 333 -29.63 8.21 -12.43
C ASP A 333 -30.06 8.24 -10.94
N SER A 334 -30.36 7.11 -10.29
CA SER A 334 -30.83 7.07 -8.90
C SER A 334 -29.77 7.41 -7.85
N VAL A 335 -28.49 7.23 -8.15
CA VAL A 335 -27.42 7.75 -7.28
C VAL A 335 -27.48 9.28 -7.32
N GLY A 336 -27.64 9.89 -6.15
CA GLY A 336 -27.76 11.35 -6.01
C GLY A 336 -26.45 12.11 -6.25
N GLU A 337 -26.53 13.42 -6.13
CA GLU A 337 -25.39 14.33 -6.30
C GLU A 337 -24.30 14.16 -5.23
N LYS A 338 -23.10 14.62 -5.59
CA LYS A 338 -21.92 14.68 -4.73
C LYS A 338 -22.25 15.36 -3.39
N ASN A 339 -21.84 14.74 -2.28
CA ASN A 339 -22.16 15.20 -0.93
C ASN A 339 -20.95 15.06 0.02
N GLY A 340 -19.76 15.33 -0.50
CA GLY A 340 -18.50 15.41 0.26
C GLY A 340 -18.36 16.70 1.06
N ALA A 341 -17.26 16.80 1.81
CA ALA A 341 -17.00 17.92 2.71
C ALA A 341 -16.95 19.30 2.02
N LEU A 342 -16.54 19.39 0.75
CA LEU A 342 -16.54 20.68 0.03
C LEU A 342 -17.95 21.11 -0.36
N ILE A 343 -18.75 20.21 -0.91
CA ILE A 343 -20.13 20.49 -1.35
C ILE A 343 -21.02 20.88 -0.15
N ARG A 344 -20.80 20.25 1.02
CA ARG A 344 -21.54 20.56 2.24
C ARG A 344 -21.29 21.95 2.82
N ASN A 345 -20.17 22.59 2.47
CA ASN A 345 -19.80 23.92 2.94
C ASN A 345 -20.31 25.05 2.02
N GLU A 346 -20.94 24.70 0.89
CA GLU A 346 -21.52 25.64 -0.07
C GLU A 346 -23.05 25.85 0.15
N ILE A 347 -23.62 25.24 1.20
CA ILE A 347 -25.03 25.29 1.61
C ILE A 347 -25.16 25.91 3.01
#